data_AF-A0A0F9CLQ9-F1
#
_entry.id   AF-A0A0F9CLQ9-F1
#
_cell.length_a   1.000
_cell.length_b   1.000
_cell.length_c   1.000
_cell.angle_alpha   90.00
_cell.angle_beta   90.00
_cell.angle_gamma   90.00
#
_symmetry.space_group_name_H-M   'P 1'
#
loop_
_entity.id
_entity.type
_entity.pdbx_description
1 polymer ?
#
loop_
_entity_poly.entity_id
_entity_poly.type
_entity_poly.pdbx_seq_one_letter_code
_entity_poly.pdbx_strand_id
1 'polypeptide(L)'
;MADSVEIVKKAKAHVQYKLEDGTRVPGVTTILNIIAKPALIQWANRMGLDGINTYKHVDELADIGTLAHAMIAHFLGGPEPDLDDYSKRQIDRAENSVLSFHEWAKGKTLHTEFSERQMVSEKLKYGGTCDWRGYIDGVDTLLDLKT
;
A
#
# COMPACT_ATOMS: atom_id res chain seq x y z
N MET A 1 -8.50 -12.73 -29.46
CA MET A 1 -7.16 -12.26 -29.05
C MET A 1 -7.17 -12.33 -27.55
N ALA A 2 -6.26 -13.10 -26.94
CA ALA A 2 -6.20 -13.14 -25.48
C ALA A 2 -5.61 -11.80 -25.04
N ASP A 3 -6.44 -10.93 -24.47
CA ASP A 3 -5.96 -9.75 -23.78
C ASP A 3 -4.98 -10.23 -22.71
N SER A 4 -3.72 -9.79 -22.80
CA SER A 4 -2.73 -10.08 -21.78
C SER A 4 -3.25 -9.53 -20.47
N VAL A 5 -3.54 -10.41 -19.51
CA VAL A 5 -3.91 -10.01 -18.15
C VAL A 5 -2.75 -9.19 -17.59
N GLU A 6 -3.03 -7.94 -17.23
CA GLU A 6 -2.05 -7.07 -16.58
C GLU A 6 -1.84 -7.59 -15.15
N ILE A 7 -0.57 -7.84 -14.78
CA ILE A 7 -0.19 -8.43 -13.49
C ILE A 7 0.68 -7.44 -12.71
N VAL A 8 0.38 -7.24 -11.43
CA VAL A 8 1.18 -6.41 -10.51
C VAL A 8 2.27 -7.24 -9.85
N LYS A 9 3.52 -6.91 -10.14
CA LYS A 9 4.67 -7.54 -9.48
C LYS A 9 5.04 -6.83 -8.19
N LYS A 10 5.63 -7.59 -7.26
CA LYS A 10 6.25 -7.03 -6.05
C LYS A 10 7.26 -5.94 -6.42
N ALA A 11 7.08 -4.75 -5.87
CA ALA A 11 7.97 -3.63 -6.13
C ALA A 11 9.37 -3.90 -5.56
N LYS A 12 10.41 -3.84 -6.41
CA LYS A 12 11.82 -4.05 -6.01
C LYS A 12 12.56 -2.76 -5.68
N ALA A 13 12.02 -1.62 -6.09
CA ALA A 13 12.61 -0.30 -5.88
C ALA A 13 11.57 0.67 -5.33
N HIS A 14 12.02 1.61 -4.50
CA HIS A 14 11.16 2.69 -4.02
C HIS A 14 10.66 3.56 -5.17
N VAL A 15 9.38 3.92 -5.12
CA VAL A 15 8.72 4.81 -6.07
C VAL A 15 9.44 6.16 -6.11
N GLN A 16 9.71 6.65 -7.32
CA GLN A 16 10.27 7.98 -7.55
C GLN A 16 9.19 8.90 -8.14
N TYR A 17 8.90 10.00 -7.45
CA TYR A 17 7.99 11.03 -7.94
C TYR A 17 8.78 12.14 -8.66
N LYS A 18 8.27 12.56 -9.82
CA LYS A 18 8.88 13.62 -10.64
C LYS A 18 7.81 14.59 -11.13
N LEU A 19 8.17 15.87 -11.15
CA LEU A 19 7.39 16.92 -11.77
C LEU A 19 7.47 16.83 -13.30
N GLU A 20 6.64 17.61 -14.00
CA GLU A 20 6.65 17.74 -15.46
C GLU A 20 8.02 18.15 -16.02
N ASP A 21 8.77 19.00 -15.30
CA ASP A 21 10.13 19.43 -15.68
C ASP A 21 11.22 18.37 -15.38
N GLY A 22 10.84 17.21 -14.84
CA GLY A 22 11.73 16.12 -14.47
C GLY A 22 12.34 16.24 -13.07
N THR A 23 12.09 17.32 -12.34
CA THR A 23 12.55 17.52 -10.96
C THR A 23 12.00 16.43 -10.06
N ARG A 24 12.90 15.73 -9.35
CA ARG A 24 12.50 14.75 -8.33
C ARG A 24 11.95 15.45 -7.10
N VAL A 25 10.83 14.95 -6.59
CA VAL A 25 10.16 15.47 -5.40
C VAL A 25 9.97 14.39 -4.33
N PRO A 26 9.94 14.75 -3.04
CA PRO A 26 9.71 13.78 -1.97
C PRO A 26 8.31 13.18 -2.02
N GLY A 27 8.18 11.95 -1.53
CA GLY A 27 6.88 11.34 -1.27
C GLY A 27 6.22 11.91 -0.02
N VAL A 28 4.88 11.87 0.07
CA VAL A 28 4.13 12.27 1.28
C VAL A 28 4.68 11.57 2.54
N THR A 29 4.92 10.25 2.47
CA THR A 29 5.48 9.47 3.58
C THR A 29 6.92 9.89 3.93
N THR A 30 7.73 10.27 2.93
CA THR A 30 9.07 10.83 3.17
C THR A 30 8.98 12.13 3.94
N ILE A 31 8.04 13.02 3.62
CA ILE A 31 7.83 14.27 4.35
C ILE A 31 7.38 13.97 5.80
N LEU A 32 6.42 13.06 5.98
CA LEU A 32 5.88 12.72 7.30
C LEU A 32 6.93 12.11 8.25
N ASN A 33 8.03 11.57 7.73
CA ASN A 33 9.13 11.04 8.55
C ASN A 33 9.87 12.12 9.36
N ILE A 34 9.60 13.41 9.15
CA ILE A 34 10.08 14.49 10.03
C ILE A 34 9.43 14.45 11.42
N ILE A 35 8.25 13.84 11.54
CA ILE A 35 7.51 13.76 12.79
C ILE A 35 8.10 12.64 13.64
N ALA A 36 8.61 13.00 14.82
CA ALA A 36 9.21 12.04 15.74
C ALA A 36 8.19 11.00 16.24
N LYS A 37 8.62 9.73 16.29
CA LYS A 37 7.82 8.59 16.78
C LYS A 37 8.48 7.95 18.01
N PRO A 38 8.54 8.64 19.16
CA PRO A 38 9.35 8.21 20.33
C PRO A 38 8.94 6.82 20.87
N ALA A 39 7.66 6.46 20.77
CA ALA A 39 7.16 5.14 21.17
C ALA A 39 7.83 3.97 20.41
N LEU A 40 8.22 4.18 19.13
CA LEU A 40 8.86 3.14 18.34
C LEU A 40 10.28 2.81 18.82
N ILE A 41 10.94 3.73 19.52
CA ILE A 41 12.29 3.51 20.08
C ILE A 41 12.22 2.45 21.19
N GLN A 42 11.27 2.60 22.11
CA GLN A 42 11.08 1.64 23.20
C GLN A 42 10.60 0.28 22.67
N TRP A 43 9.67 0.29 21.72
CA TRP A 43 9.21 -0.93 21.04
C TRP A 43 10.36 -1.69 20.36
N ALA A 44 11.23 -0.99 19.61
CA ALA A 44 12.37 -1.60 18.93
C ALA A 44 13.40 -2.17 19.92
N ASN A 45 13.63 -1.49 21.05
CA ASN A 45 14.51 -2.00 22.11
C ASN A 45 13.95 -3.29 22.73
N ARG A 46 12.65 -3.32 23.03
CA ARG A 46 11.99 -4.52 23.58
C ARG A 46 12.09 -5.70 22.62
N MET A 47 11.78 -5.50 21.34
CA MET A 47 11.93 -6.52 20.30
C MET A 47 13.36 -7.09 20.26
N GLY A 48 14.37 -6.23 20.34
CA GLY A 48 15.77 -6.65 20.37
C GLY A 48 16.11 -7.46 21.61
N LEU A 49 15.59 -7.09 22.79
CA LEU A 49 15.75 -7.86 24.03
C LEU A 49 15.07 -9.24 23.97
N ASP A 50 13.98 -9.34 23.23
CA ASP A 50 13.28 -10.61 22.96
C ASP A 50 13.97 -11.45 21.85
N GLY A 51 15.13 -11.00 21.35
CA GLY A 51 15.93 -11.69 20.34
C GLY A 51 15.39 -11.56 18.91
N ILE A 52 14.43 -10.65 18.67
CA ILE A 52 13.81 -10.44 17.37
C ILE A 52 14.66 -9.49 16.53
N ASN A 53 14.99 -9.90 15.31
CA ASN A 53 15.57 -8.98 14.33
C ASN A 53 14.49 -8.03 13.80
N THR A 54 14.44 -6.83 14.36
CA THR A 54 13.44 -5.80 14.04
C THR A 54 13.39 -5.46 12.55
N TYR A 55 14.52 -5.37 11.86
CA TYR A 55 14.55 -5.06 10.42
C TYR A 55 13.84 -6.12 9.60
N LYS A 56 14.20 -7.40 9.79
CA LYS A 56 13.54 -8.51 9.09
C LYS A 56 12.05 -8.59 9.41
N HIS A 57 11.68 -8.30 10.66
CA HIS A 57 10.29 -8.31 11.08
C HIS A 57 9.47 -7.22 10.39
N VAL A 58 9.97 -5.98 10.34
CA VAL A 58 9.24 -4.88 9.67
C VAL A 58 9.18 -5.07 8.16
N ASP A 59 10.23 -5.61 7.54
CA ASP A 59 10.24 -5.91 6.10
C ASP A 59 9.22 -7.01 5.76
N GLU A 60 9.14 -8.07 6.57
CA GLU A 60 8.13 -9.13 6.40
C GLU A 60 6.70 -8.56 6.51
N LEU A 61 6.46 -7.66 7.47
CA LEU A 61 5.15 -7.00 7.62
C LEU A 61 4.84 -6.06 6.45
N ALA A 62 5.84 -5.32 5.95
CA ALA A 62 5.67 -4.42 4.80
C ALA A 62 5.31 -5.19 3.52
N ASP A 63 5.93 -6.36 3.31
CA ASP A 63 5.60 -7.24 2.18
C ASP A 63 4.16 -7.75 2.27
N ILE A 64 3.71 -8.16 3.46
CA ILE A 64 2.33 -8.62 3.68
C ILE A 64 1.33 -7.50 3.38
N GLY A 65 1.60 -6.30 3.88
CA GLY A 65 0.75 -5.13 3.61
C GLY A 65 0.71 -4.79 2.11
N THR A 66 1.85 -4.85 1.43
CA THR A 66 1.95 -4.62 -0.03
C THR A 66 1.08 -5.61 -0.81
N LEU A 67 1.15 -6.90 -0.47
CA LEU A 67 0.32 -7.92 -1.12
C LEU A 67 -1.16 -7.73 -0.83
N ALA A 68 -1.53 -7.41 0.42
CA ALA A 68 -2.92 -7.16 0.80
C ALA A 68 -3.52 -5.96 0.04
N HIS A 69 -2.78 -4.87 -0.12
CA HIS A 69 -3.21 -3.72 -0.94
C HIS A 69 -3.41 -4.14 -2.39
N ALA A 70 -2.49 -4.90 -2.97
CA ALA A 70 -2.62 -5.38 -4.35
C ALA A 70 -3.84 -6.31 -4.55
N MET A 71 -4.11 -7.21 -3.59
CA MET A 71 -5.31 -8.06 -3.61
C MET A 71 -6.61 -7.25 -3.50
N ILE A 72 -6.65 -6.23 -2.64
CA ILE A 72 -7.81 -5.35 -2.51
C ILE A 72 -7.99 -4.51 -3.78
N ALA A 73 -6.90 -3.97 -4.33
CA ALA A 73 -6.94 -3.23 -5.58
C ALA A 73 -7.49 -4.10 -6.73
N HIS A 74 -7.07 -5.37 -6.82
CA HIS A 74 -7.63 -6.32 -7.78
C HIS A 74 -9.14 -6.51 -7.60
N PHE A 75 -9.61 -6.73 -6.37
CA PHE A 75 -11.04 -6.80 -6.06
C PHE A 75 -11.81 -5.54 -6.49
N LEU A 76 -11.16 -4.36 -6.40
CA LEU A 76 -11.73 -3.07 -6.77
C LEU A 76 -11.63 -2.76 -8.27
N GLY A 77 -11.24 -3.74 -9.10
CA GLY A 77 -11.17 -3.64 -10.56
C GLY A 77 -9.76 -3.45 -11.12
N GLY A 78 -8.74 -3.54 -10.27
CA GLY A 78 -7.33 -3.47 -10.66
C GLY A 78 -6.75 -4.78 -11.22
N PRO A 79 -5.51 -4.73 -11.71
CA PRO A 79 -4.76 -5.91 -12.17
C PRO A 79 -4.52 -6.95 -11.07
N GLU A 80 -4.33 -8.20 -11.47
CA GLU A 80 -4.11 -9.33 -10.55
C GLU A 80 -2.68 -9.29 -9.95
N PRO A 81 -2.49 -9.56 -8.64
CA PRO A 81 -1.16 -9.58 -8.05
C PRO A 81 -0.36 -10.85 -8.40
N ASP A 82 0.93 -10.68 -8.68
CA ASP A 82 1.91 -11.76 -8.79
C ASP A 82 2.26 -12.29 -7.39
N LEU A 83 2.12 -13.59 -7.19
CA LEU A 83 2.36 -14.26 -5.92
C LEU A 83 3.76 -14.90 -5.84
N ASP A 84 4.50 -15.00 -6.94
CA ASP A 84 5.73 -15.80 -7.03
C ASP A 84 6.84 -15.34 -6.07
N ASP A 85 6.90 -14.03 -5.80
CA ASP A 85 7.89 -13.41 -4.91
C ASP A 85 7.45 -13.40 -3.41
N TYR A 86 6.35 -14.08 -3.06
CA TYR A 86 5.83 -14.16 -1.69
C TYR A 86 5.84 -15.59 -1.15
N SER A 87 6.23 -15.74 0.12
CA SER A 87 6.10 -17.01 0.81
C SER A 87 4.64 -17.33 1.12
N LYS A 88 4.31 -18.63 1.27
CA LYS A 88 2.97 -19.07 1.67
C LYS A 88 2.47 -18.35 2.94
N ARG A 89 3.34 -18.18 3.94
CA ARG A 89 2.99 -17.46 5.17
C ARG A 89 2.61 -16.00 4.91
N GLN A 90 3.28 -15.32 3.98
CA GLN A 90 2.95 -13.94 3.61
C GLN A 90 1.60 -13.87 2.89
N ILE A 91 1.34 -14.82 1.99
CA ILE A 91 0.06 -14.95 1.28
C ILE A 91 -1.07 -15.19 2.28
N ASP A 92 -0.95 -16.22 3.14
CA ASP A 92 -1.96 -16.55 4.16
C ASP A 92 -2.27 -15.34 5.06
N ARG A 93 -1.25 -14.56 5.44
CA ARG A 93 -1.44 -13.36 6.26
C ARG A 93 -2.08 -12.20 5.49
N ALA A 94 -1.72 -11.99 4.23
CA ALA A 94 -2.33 -10.97 3.38
C ALA A 94 -3.82 -11.28 3.17
N GLU A 95 -4.16 -12.53 2.85
CA GLU A 95 -5.54 -13.00 2.69
C GLU A 95 -6.38 -12.73 3.95
N ASN A 96 -5.84 -12.99 5.15
CA ASN A 96 -6.52 -12.67 6.39
C ASN A 96 -6.83 -11.17 6.55
N SER A 97 -5.92 -10.28 6.12
CA SER A 97 -6.18 -8.83 6.10
C SER A 97 -7.27 -8.47 5.07
N VAL A 98 -7.27 -9.14 3.91
CA VAL A 98 -8.28 -8.95 2.85
C VAL A 98 -9.68 -9.37 3.33
N LEU A 99 -9.80 -10.42 4.14
CA LEU A 99 -11.08 -10.81 4.75
C LEU A 99 -11.70 -9.69 5.60
N SER A 100 -10.87 -8.96 6.36
CA SER A 100 -11.34 -7.81 7.15
C SER A 100 -11.86 -6.68 6.26
N PHE A 101 -11.21 -6.45 5.12
CA PHE A 101 -11.70 -5.52 4.11
C PHE A 101 -13.03 -5.98 3.51
N HIS A 102 -13.19 -7.25 3.15
CA HIS A 102 -14.45 -7.75 2.59
C HIS A 102 -15.62 -7.62 3.55
N GLU A 103 -15.42 -7.93 4.84
CA GLU A 103 -16.46 -7.72 5.85
C GLU A 103 -16.80 -6.24 6.02
N TRP A 104 -15.81 -5.34 5.96
CA TRP A 104 -16.08 -3.90 5.95
C TRP A 104 -16.82 -3.46 4.69
N ALA A 105 -16.47 -3.96 3.51
CA ALA A 105 -17.07 -3.60 2.23
C ALA A 105 -18.51 -4.13 2.08
N LYS A 106 -18.88 -5.16 2.84
CA LYS A 106 -20.19 -5.80 2.77
C LYS A 106 -21.33 -4.79 2.96
N GLY A 107 -22.28 -4.82 2.03
CA GLY A 107 -23.44 -3.94 2.02
C GLY A 107 -23.16 -2.49 1.60
N LYS A 108 -21.92 -2.15 1.23
CA LYS A 108 -21.56 -0.85 0.65
C LYS A 108 -21.52 -0.95 -0.88
N THR A 109 -21.86 0.14 -1.54
CA THR A 109 -21.65 0.30 -2.97
C THR A 109 -20.34 1.05 -3.19
N LEU A 110 -19.34 0.37 -3.74
CA LEU A 110 -18.03 0.93 -4.05
C LEU A 110 -17.94 1.20 -5.55
N HIS A 111 -17.79 2.47 -5.93
CA HIS A 111 -17.51 2.87 -7.30
C HIS A 111 -16.07 3.38 -7.40
N THR A 112 -15.17 2.55 -7.90
CA THR A 112 -13.76 2.90 -8.08
C THR A 112 -13.59 3.87 -9.25
N GLU A 113 -12.92 5.00 -9.03
CA GLU A 113 -12.41 5.84 -10.12
C GLU A 113 -10.94 5.53 -10.42
N PHE A 114 -10.13 5.30 -9.38
CA PHE A 114 -8.80 4.73 -9.51
C PHE A 114 -8.31 4.12 -8.18
N SER A 115 -7.34 3.22 -8.30
CA SER A 115 -6.56 2.66 -7.18
C SER A 115 -5.08 2.65 -7.53
N GLU A 116 -4.22 2.64 -6.50
CA GLU A 116 -2.75 2.59 -6.63
C GLU A 116 -2.17 3.64 -7.60
N ARG A 117 -2.81 4.82 -7.66
CA ARG A 117 -2.43 5.88 -8.63
C ARG A 117 -1.36 6.79 -8.04
N GLN A 118 -0.24 6.88 -8.75
CA GLN A 118 0.80 7.89 -8.47
C GLN A 118 0.33 9.28 -8.92
N MET A 119 0.56 10.27 -8.06
CA MET A 119 0.19 11.66 -8.30
C MET A 119 1.31 12.60 -7.79
N VAL A 120 1.39 13.79 -8.38
CA VAL A 120 2.32 14.85 -7.97
C VAL A 120 1.60 16.19 -7.85
N SER A 121 2.04 17.02 -6.92
CA SER A 121 1.65 18.42 -6.83
C SER A 121 2.76 19.29 -7.41
N GLU A 122 2.57 19.84 -8.61
CA GLU A 122 3.51 20.80 -9.22
C GLU A 122 3.72 22.03 -8.34
N LYS A 123 2.63 22.53 -7.75
CA LYS A 123 2.63 23.71 -6.90
C LYS A 123 3.38 23.49 -5.59
N LEU A 124 3.09 22.38 -4.90
CA LEU A 124 3.63 22.10 -3.56
C LEU A 124 4.88 21.22 -3.58
N LYS A 125 5.26 20.71 -4.75
CA LYS A 125 6.49 19.94 -5.01
C LYS A 125 6.63 18.69 -4.15
N TYR A 126 5.61 17.84 -4.14
CA TYR A 126 5.63 16.50 -3.53
C TYR A 126 4.79 15.52 -4.34
N GLY A 127 5.00 14.22 -4.14
CA GLY A 127 4.20 13.15 -4.76
C GLY A 127 3.69 12.11 -3.78
N GLY A 128 2.80 11.24 -4.23
CA GLY A 128 2.25 10.16 -3.44
C GLY A 128 1.55 9.12 -4.31
N THR A 129 1.32 7.93 -3.76
CA THR A 129 0.48 6.90 -4.35
C THR A 129 -0.77 6.82 -3.49
N CYS A 130 -1.93 6.97 -4.12
CA CYS A 130 -3.21 6.86 -3.45
C CYS A 130 -3.70 5.41 -3.55
N ASP A 131 -4.02 4.80 -2.41
CA ASP A 131 -4.56 3.43 -2.36
C ASP A 131 -5.86 3.33 -3.17
N TRP A 132 -6.83 4.20 -2.89
CA TRP A 132 -8.10 4.22 -3.63
C TRP A 132 -8.82 5.57 -3.57
N ARG A 133 -9.45 5.95 -4.69
CA ARG A 133 -10.38 7.09 -4.79
C ARG A 133 -11.61 6.70 -5.60
N GLY A 134 -12.77 7.11 -5.12
CA GLY A 134 -14.05 6.79 -5.73
C GLY A 134 -15.23 7.22 -4.87
N TYR A 135 -16.38 6.58 -5.08
CA TYR A 135 -17.59 6.85 -4.31
C TYR A 135 -17.94 5.65 -3.43
N ILE A 136 -18.20 5.91 -2.15
CA ILE A 136 -18.76 4.93 -1.20
C ILE A 136 -20.18 5.36 -0.89
N ASP A 137 -21.16 4.55 -1.29
CA ASP A 137 -22.59 4.85 -1.12
C ASP A 137 -22.97 6.25 -1.65
N GLY A 138 -22.36 6.63 -2.78
CA GLY A 138 -22.55 7.93 -3.44
C GLY A 138 -21.72 9.08 -2.89
N VAL A 139 -20.90 8.88 -1.85
CA VAL A 139 -20.05 9.92 -1.25
C VAL A 139 -18.63 9.85 -1.83
N ASP A 140 -18.17 10.95 -2.43
CA ASP A 140 -16.78 11.10 -2.93
C ASP A 140 -15.79 10.92 -1.78
N THR A 141 -14.91 9.93 -1.93
CA THR A 141 -14.07 9.41 -0.85
C THR A 141 -12.65 9.13 -1.35
N LEU A 142 -11.69 9.59 -0.56
CA LEU A 142 -10.31 9.14 -0.61
C LEU A 142 -10.09 8.13 0.52
N LEU A 143 -9.77 6.88 0.17
CA LEU A 143 -9.59 5.78 1.11
C LEU A 143 -8.10 5.44 1.22
N ASP A 144 -7.64 5.25 2.46
CA ASP A 144 -6.30 4.81 2.82
C ASP A 144 -6.45 3.47 3.56
N LEU A 145 -5.98 2.40 2.92
CA LEU A 145 -6.07 1.03 3.42
C LEU A 145 -4.97 0.78 4.45
N LYS A 146 -5.28 -0.05 5.45
CA LYS A 146 -4.36 -0.41 6.54
C LYS A 146 -4.49 -1.89 6.87
N THR A 147 -3.35 -2.49 7.23
CA THR A 147 -3.21 -3.91 7.60
C THR A 147 -2.66 -4.07 9.00
#